data_AF-A0A1V4ZZZ1-F1
#
_entry.id   AF-A0A1V4ZZZ1-F1
#
_cell.length_a   1.000
_cell.length_b   1.000
_cell.length_c   1.000
_cell.angle_alpha   90.00
_cell.angle_beta   90.00
_cell.angle_gamma   90.00
#
_symmetry.space_group_name_H-M   'P 1'
#
loop_
_entity.id
_entity.type
_entity.pdbx_description
1 polymer ?
#
loop_
_entity_poly.entity_id
_entity_poly.type
_entity_poly.pdbx_seq_one_letter_code
_entity_poly.pdbx_strand_id
1 'polypeptide(L)'
;MKYLDAPETLPPVRELTAEMKSRPWGLIFGVAVTALFLFLLLAIAFSGIGFEVLGMALLYWVLVHGVLTAVCTLAARGHPLSALTGFGVSWFTALNPLVAAGWFAAIVEARIRKPAPADFRRIFEAESFSQMMKVPLFRVVLVAALANLGSTLGTILYFMFIFPLLGIDPGVLITQGLSNMWTAATGLFSST
;
A
#
# COMPACT_ATOMS: atom_id res chain seq x y z
N MET A 1 38.78 22.07 -2.24
CA MET A 1 39.38 23.38 -1.96
C MET A 1 39.08 24.45 -3.01
N LYS A 2 38.74 24.09 -4.27
CA LYS A 2 38.40 25.03 -5.36
C LYS A 2 37.49 26.24 -5.01
N TYR A 3 36.50 26.08 -4.13
CA TYR A 3 35.60 27.18 -3.69
C TYR A 3 36.06 27.92 -2.42
N LEU A 4 36.99 27.33 -1.67
CA LEU A 4 37.63 27.97 -0.52
C LEU A 4 38.71 28.96 -0.98
N ASP A 5 39.39 28.63 -2.08
CA ASP A 5 40.47 29.44 -2.65
C ASP A 5 39.98 30.56 -3.57
N ALA A 6 38.73 30.48 -4.08
CA ALA A 6 38.11 31.48 -4.96
C ALA A 6 36.59 31.60 -4.70
N PRO A 7 36.17 32.33 -3.64
CA PRO A 7 34.77 32.43 -3.21
C PRO A 7 33.83 33.02 -4.26
N GLU A 8 34.34 33.86 -5.18
CA GLU A 8 33.59 34.44 -6.29
C GLU A 8 33.13 33.43 -7.35
N THR A 9 33.65 32.20 -7.33
CA THR A 9 33.24 31.12 -8.24
C THR A 9 32.02 30.33 -7.76
N LEU A 10 31.46 30.70 -6.60
CA LEU A 10 30.26 30.08 -6.06
C LEU A 10 29.07 30.28 -7.00
N PRO A 11 28.39 29.20 -7.43
CA PRO A 11 27.13 29.31 -8.15
C PRO A 11 26.13 30.15 -7.35
N PRO A 12 25.30 30.99 -7.99
CA PRO A 12 24.31 31.80 -7.29
C PRO A 12 23.38 30.90 -6.47
N VAL A 13 23.08 31.29 -5.23
CA VAL A 13 22.30 30.49 -4.26
C VAL A 13 20.96 30.01 -4.86
N ARG A 14 20.37 30.77 -5.80
CA ARG A 14 19.16 30.41 -6.54
C ARG A 14 19.27 29.14 -7.38
N GLU A 15 20.44 28.81 -7.92
CA GLU A 15 20.64 27.55 -8.64
C GLU A 15 20.79 26.36 -7.68
N LEU A 16 21.30 26.60 -6.47
CA LEU A 16 21.43 25.60 -5.41
C LEU A 16 20.10 25.36 -4.67
N THR A 17 19.17 26.33 -4.72
CA THR A 17 17.82 26.22 -4.15
C THR A 17 16.72 26.04 -5.19
N ALA A 18 17.07 26.00 -6.48
CA ALA A 18 16.12 25.68 -7.53
C ALA A 18 15.56 24.27 -7.27
N GLU A 19 14.26 24.17 -7.07
CA GLU A 19 13.60 22.87 -6.94
C GLU A 19 13.89 22.05 -8.20
N MET A 20 14.65 20.98 -8.01
CA MET A 20 14.90 20.02 -9.08
C MET A 20 13.58 19.33 -9.38
N LYS A 21 12.90 19.76 -10.45
CA LYS A 21 11.62 19.17 -10.88
C LYS A 21 11.84 17.69 -11.23
N SER A 22 11.54 16.81 -10.28
CA SER A 22 11.64 15.37 -10.51
C SER A 22 10.55 14.92 -11.47
N ARG A 23 10.85 13.93 -12.31
CA ARG A 23 9.85 13.30 -13.16
C ARG A 23 8.87 12.51 -12.26
N PRO A 24 7.57 12.46 -12.58
CA PRO A 24 6.54 11.89 -11.71
C PRO A 24 6.50 10.35 -11.76
N TRP A 25 7.66 9.68 -11.70
CA TRP A 25 7.77 8.23 -11.82
C TRP A 25 6.95 7.47 -10.78
N GLY A 26 6.89 7.98 -9.54
CA GLY A 26 6.05 7.39 -8.49
C GLY A 26 4.57 7.41 -8.87
N LEU A 27 4.06 8.54 -9.38
CA LEU A 27 2.68 8.66 -9.81
C LEU A 27 2.36 7.71 -10.97
N ILE A 28 3.26 7.63 -11.97
CA ILE A 28 3.10 6.72 -13.11
C ILE A 28 3.01 5.27 -12.62
N PHE A 29 3.92 4.86 -11.74
CA PHE A 29 3.91 3.51 -11.16
C PHE A 29 2.62 3.24 -10.38
N GLY A 30 2.19 4.18 -9.53
CA GLY A 30 0.96 4.06 -8.76
C GLY A 30 -0.28 3.87 -9.65
N VAL A 31 -0.44 4.74 -10.65
CA VAL A 31 -1.54 4.66 -11.60
C VAL A 31 -1.50 3.35 -12.38
N ALA A 32 -0.32 2.89 -12.82
CA ALA A 32 -0.18 1.64 -13.55
C ALA A 32 -0.61 0.42 -12.73
N VAL A 33 -0.18 0.33 -11.46
CA VAL A 33 -0.55 -0.78 -10.56
C VAL A 33 -2.06 -0.76 -10.25
N THR A 34 -2.62 0.42 -9.96
CA THR A 34 -4.07 0.54 -9.71
C THR A 34 -4.89 0.18 -10.96
N ALA A 35 -4.47 0.65 -12.14
CA ALA A 35 -5.12 0.31 -13.40
C ALA A 35 -5.05 -1.20 -13.69
N LEU A 36 -3.91 -1.84 -13.41
CA LEU A 36 -3.74 -3.29 -13.55
C LEU A 36 -4.72 -4.07 -12.65
N PHE A 37 -4.91 -3.63 -11.41
CA PHE A 37 -5.84 -4.29 -10.50
C PHE A 37 -7.31 -4.12 -10.93
N LEU A 38 -7.70 -2.91 -11.33
CA LEU A 38 -9.03 -2.65 -11.89
C LEU A 38 -9.28 -3.47 -13.15
N PHE A 39 -8.26 -3.58 -14.01
CA PHE A 39 -8.29 -4.44 -15.18
C PHE A 39 -8.51 -5.91 -14.80
N LEU A 40 -7.82 -6.42 -13.76
CA LEU A 40 -8.02 -7.79 -13.28
C LEU A 40 -9.46 -8.04 -12.82
N LEU A 41 -10.05 -7.11 -12.06
CA LEU A 41 -11.45 -7.21 -11.63
C LEU A 41 -12.42 -7.21 -12.81
N LEU A 42 -12.18 -6.36 -13.82
CA LEU A 42 -12.95 -6.35 -15.05
C LEU A 42 -12.78 -7.68 -15.81
N ALA A 43 -11.56 -8.17 -15.96
CA ALA A 43 -11.31 -9.45 -16.60
C ALA A 43 -12.09 -10.57 -15.89
N ILE A 44 -12.18 -10.58 -14.56
CA ILE A 44 -12.96 -11.59 -13.81
C ILE A 44 -14.44 -11.43 -14.12
N ALA A 45 -14.96 -10.20 -14.10
CA ALA A 45 -16.35 -9.92 -14.41
C ALA A 45 -16.74 -10.37 -15.84
N PHE A 46 -15.84 -10.22 -16.81
CA PHE A 46 -16.05 -10.60 -18.20
C PHE A 46 -15.58 -12.03 -18.53
N SER A 47 -14.91 -12.75 -17.62
CA SER A 47 -14.39 -14.10 -17.86
C SER A 47 -15.48 -15.18 -18.02
N GLY A 48 -16.71 -14.89 -17.59
CA GLY A 48 -17.80 -15.87 -17.57
C GLY A 48 -17.76 -16.86 -16.39
N ILE A 49 -16.81 -16.70 -15.46
CA ILE A 49 -16.65 -17.53 -14.26
C ILE A 49 -17.78 -17.29 -13.23
N GLY A 50 -18.58 -16.23 -13.40
CA GLY A 50 -19.77 -15.93 -12.61
C GLY A 50 -19.55 -14.89 -11.50
N PHE A 51 -20.60 -14.13 -11.19
CA PHE A 51 -20.55 -13.06 -10.17
C PHE A 51 -20.29 -13.56 -8.75
N GLU A 52 -20.59 -14.84 -8.47
CA GLU A 52 -20.31 -15.46 -7.17
C GLU A 52 -18.80 -15.53 -6.90
N VAL A 53 -18.00 -15.96 -7.89
CA VAL A 53 -16.53 -16.01 -7.77
C VAL A 53 -15.94 -14.61 -7.63
N LEU A 54 -16.46 -13.63 -8.36
CA LEU A 54 -16.05 -12.22 -8.20
C LEU A 54 -16.35 -11.71 -6.77
N GLY A 55 -17.53 -12.02 -6.24
CA GLY A 55 -17.90 -11.65 -4.88
C GLY A 55 -16.98 -12.29 -3.83
N MET A 56 -16.68 -13.59 -4.00
CA MET A 56 -15.75 -14.31 -3.12
C MET A 56 -14.32 -13.76 -3.23
N ALA A 57 -13.85 -13.45 -4.45
CA ALA A 57 -12.55 -12.82 -4.68
C ALA A 57 -12.43 -11.49 -3.93
N LEU A 58 -13.44 -10.62 -4.03
CA LEU A 58 -13.47 -9.35 -3.30
C LEU A 58 -13.55 -9.55 -1.78
N LEU A 59 -14.36 -10.50 -1.31
CA LEU A 59 -14.48 -10.81 0.11
C LEU A 59 -13.14 -11.28 0.69
N TYR A 60 -12.48 -12.24 0.04
CA TYR A 60 -11.17 -12.70 0.48
C TYR A 60 -10.10 -11.62 0.35
N TRP A 61 -10.16 -10.77 -0.67
CA TRP A 61 -9.26 -9.62 -0.80
C TRP A 61 -9.36 -8.73 0.44
N VAL A 62 -10.58 -8.36 0.84
CA VAL A 62 -10.82 -7.53 2.02
C VAL A 62 -10.37 -8.24 3.30
N LEU A 63 -10.75 -9.51 3.48
CA LEU A 63 -10.47 -10.25 4.70
C LEU A 63 -8.98 -10.54 4.87
N VAL A 64 -8.28 -11.03 3.84
CA VAL A 64 -6.86 -11.37 3.93
C VAL A 64 -6.03 -10.13 4.22
N HIS A 65 -6.27 -9.04 3.49
CA HIS A 65 -5.60 -7.75 3.76
C HIS A 65 -5.90 -7.21 5.14
N GLY A 66 -7.19 -7.13 5.48
CA GLY A 66 -7.64 -6.53 6.72
C GLY A 66 -7.13 -7.30 7.94
N VAL A 67 -7.32 -8.62 7.96
CA VAL A 67 -6.94 -9.49 9.09
C VAL A 67 -5.44 -9.48 9.31
N LEU A 68 -4.63 -9.66 8.27
CA LEU A 68 -3.17 -9.67 8.42
C LEU A 68 -2.64 -8.31 8.90
N THR A 69 -3.19 -7.22 8.37
CA THR A 69 -2.83 -5.87 8.80
C THR A 69 -3.18 -5.66 10.27
N ALA A 70 -4.37 -6.08 10.71
CA ALA A 70 -4.79 -6.00 12.10
C ALA A 70 -3.92 -6.84 13.02
N VAL A 71 -3.64 -8.10 12.65
CA VAL A 71 -2.79 -9.02 13.41
C VAL A 71 -1.38 -8.45 13.56
N CYS A 72 -0.76 -7.96 12.48
CA CYS A 72 0.56 -7.36 12.55
C CYS A 72 0.55 -6.06 13.39
N THR A 73 -0.52 -5.26 13.31
CA THR A 73 -0.69 -4.07 14.16
C THR A 73 -0.77 -4.44 15.64
N LEU A 74 -1.51 -5.50 15.98
CA LEU A 74 -1.59 -6.01 17.35
C LEU A 74 -0.28 -6.65 17.79
N ALA A 75 0.47 -7.29 16.89
CA ALA A 75 1.81 -7.81 17.16
C ALA A 75 2.81 -6.69 17.48
N ALA A 76 2.65 -5.50 16.89
CA ALA A 76 3.37 -4.28 17.28
C ALA A 76 3.00 -3.78 18.71
N ARG A 77 2.01 -4.43 19.34
CA ARG A 77 1.28 -4.01 20.54
C ARG A 77 0.66 -2.62 20.35
N GLY A 78 0.17 -2.38 19.13
CA GLY A 78 -0.65 -1.23 18.79
C GLY A 78 -2.01 -1.27 19.50
N HIS A 79 -2.69 -0.14 19.55
CA HIS A 79 -4.02 -0.05 20.11
C HIS A 79 -5.05 -0.79 19.23
N PRO A 80 -6.09 -1.42 19.80
CA PRO A 80 -7.14 -2.10 19.01
C PRO A 80 -7.79 -1.21 17.96
N LEU A 81 -8.00 0.09 18.24
CA LEU A 81 -8.51 1.06 17.26
C LEU A 81 -7.59 1.24 16.05
N SER A 82 -6.27 1.21 16.26
CA SER A 82 -5.27 1.27 15.18
C SER A 82 -5.35 0.01 14.32
N ALA A 83 -5.54 -1.16 14.95
CA ALA A 83 -5.74 -2.43 14.25
C ALA A 83 -7.05 -2.45 13.44
N LEU A 84 -8.16 -1.96 14.00
CA LEU A 84 -9.45 -1.82 13.30
C LEU A 84 -9.36 -0.85 12.12
N THR A 85 -8.62 0.24 12.28
CA THR A 85 -8.36 1.20 11.20
C THR A 85 -7.57 0.53 10.08
N GLY A 86 -6.47 -0.14 10.42
CA GLY A 86 -5.68 -0.91 9.48
C GLY A 86 -6.52 -1.98 8.76
N PHE A 87 -7.37 -2.71 9.48
CA PHE A 87 -8.30 -3.68 8.90
C PHE A 87 -9.19 -3.06 7.82
N GLY A 88 -9.85 -1.94 8.14
CA GLY A 88 -10.83 -1.32 7.26
C GLY A 88 -10.23 -0.65 6.02
N VAL A 89 -8.99 -0.16 6.10
CA VAL A 89 -8.35 0.56 4.99
C VAL A 89 -7.40 -0.29 4.14
N SER A 90 -6.90 -1.41 4.67
CA SER A 90 -5.81 -2.17 4.03
C SER A 90 -6.12 -2.65 2.62
N TRP A 91 -7.32 -3.21 2.42
CA TRP A 91 -7.77 -3.72 1.11
C TRP A 91 -7.79 -2.64 0.03
N PHE A 92 -8.12 -1.40 0.41
CA PHE A 92 -8.19 -0.27 -0.50
C PHE A 92 -6.78 0.26 -0.79
N THR A 93 -5.95 0.40 0.24
CA THR A 93 -4.57 0.85 0.08
C THR A 93 -3.72 -0.11 -0.74
N ALA A 94 -4.02 -1.42 -0.69
CA ALA A 94 -3.34 -2.40 -1.52
C ALA A 94 -3.60 -2.23 -3.03
N LEU A 95 -4.69 -1.54 -3.41
CA LEU A 95 -4.98 -1.18 -4.80
C LEU A 95 -4.11 -0.03 -5.29
N ASN A 96 -3.61 0.81 -4.38
CA ASN A 96 -2.85 2.00 -4.71
C ASN A 96 -1.54 2.05 -3.92
N PRO A 97 -0.40 1.67 -4.53
CA PRO A 97 0.87 1.56 -3.82
C PRO A 97 1.41 2.91 -3.32
N LEU A 98 0.80 4.03 -3.67
CA LEU A 98 1.15 5.35 -3.15
C LEU A 98 0.62 5.60 -1.74
N VAL A 99 -0.35 4.81 -1.29
CA VAL A 99 -1.02 4.97 0.00
C VAL A 99 -0.85 3.69 0.80
N ALA A 100 -0.38 3.80 2.04
CA ALA A 100 -0.06 2.64 2.86
C ALA A 100 -1.02 2.50 4.06
N ALA A 101 -1.54 1.30 4.29
CA ALA A 101 -2.45 1.00 5.41
C ALA A 101 -1.89 1.43 6.77
N GLY A 102 -0.58 1.24 6.95
CA GLY A 102 0.14 1.57 8.17
C GLY A 102 0.17 3.06 8.48
N TRP A 103 0.03 3.95 7.50
CA TRP A 103 -0.09 5.39 7.78
C TRP A 103 -1.38 5.70 8.54
N PHE A 104 -2.50 5.10 8.15
CA PHE A 104 -3.77 5.27 8.84
C PHE A 104 -3.73 4.67 10.25
N ALA A 105 -3.21 3.44 10.38
CA ALA A 105 -3.03 2.80 11.69
C ALA A 105 -2.12 3.64 12.60
N ALA A 106 -1.02 4.18 12.06
CA ALA A 106 -0.08 5.01 12.81
C ALA A 106 -0.65 6.38 13.19
N ILE A 107 -1.47 7.00 12.35
CA ILE A 107 -2.18 8.25 12.71
C ILE A 107 -3.07 8.00 13.92
N VAL A 108 -3.86 6.92 13.91
CA VAL A 108 -4.72 6.56 15.05
C VAL A 108 -3.88 6.25 16.29
N GLU A 109 -2.79 5.49 16.13
CA GLU A 109 -1.87 5.19 17.23
C GLU A 109 -1.24 6.46 17.82
N ALA A 110 -0.85 7.42 16.97
CA ALA A 110 -0.26 8.69 17.37
C ALA A 110 -1.26 9.56 18.14
N ARG A 111 -2.54 9.57 17.74
CA ARG A 111 -3.60 10.28 18.47
C ARG A 111 -3.79 9.71 19.88
N ILE A 112 -3.64 8.40 20.04
CA ILE A 112 -3.82 7.71 21.31
C ILE A 112 -2.60 7.89 22.21
N ARG A 113 -1.40 7.66 21.68
CA ARG A 113 -0.15 7.71 22.46
C ARG A 113 0.44 9.10 22.64
N LYS A 114 0.09 10.06 21.78
CA LYS A 114 0.54 11.46 21.80
C LYS A 114 2.09 11.59 21.87
N PRO A 115 2.82 11.10 20.85
CA PRO A 115 4.28 11.18 20.85
C PRO A 115 4.76 12.63 20.91
N ALA A 116 5.87 12.86 21.60
CA ALA A 116 6.46 14.20 21.78
C ALA A 116 7.75 14.35 20.96
N PRO A 117 8.16 15.57 20.58
CA PRO A 117 9.44 15.77 19.89
C PRO A 117 10.66 15.25 20.66
N ALA A 118 10.61 15.25 22.01
CA ALA A 118 11.65 14.67 22.85
C ALA A 118 11.81 13.15 22.70
N ASP A 119 10.80 12.45 22.17
CA ASP A 119 10.86 11.00 21.95
C ASP A 119 11.90 10.61 20.91
N PHE A 120 12.24 11.48 19.95
CA PHE A 120 13.34 11.21 19.01
C PHE A 120 14.64 10.98 19.76
N ARG A 121 14.98 11.86 20.71
CA ARG A 121 16.19 11.74 21.53
C ARG A 121 16.16 10.47 22.37
N ARG A 122 15.01 10.15 22.98
CA ARG A 122 14.83 8.93 23.78
C ARG A 122 15.00 7.65 22.97
N ILE A 123 14.68 7.66 21.67
CA ILE A 123 14.94 6.53 20.77
C ILE A 123 16.44 6.36 20.53
N PHE A 124 17.17 7.45 20.30
CA PHE A 124 18.62 7.39 20.09
C PHE A 124 19.40 7.00 21.35
N GLU A 125 18.90 7.37 22.52
CA GLU A 125 19.49 7.00 23.82
C GLU A 125 19.12 5.57 24.26
N ALA A 126 18.21 4.90 23.56
CA ALA A 126 17.83 3.52 23.87
C ALA A 126 18.91 2.54 23.37
N GLU A 127 19.45 1.73 24.29
CA GLU A 127 20.49 0.73 24.02
C GLU A 127 19.90 -0.65 23.65
N SER A 128 18.57 -0.81 23.72
CA SER A 128 17.91 -2.06 23.37
C SER A 128 16.52 -1.86 22.80
N PHE A 129 16.07 -2.83 21.99
CA PHE A 129 14.72 -2.84 21.43
C PHE A 129 13.63 -2.77 22.51
N SER A 130 13.84 -3.41 23.65
CA SER A 130 12.92 -3.35 24.79
C SER A 130 12.79 -1.93 25.37
N GLN A 131 13.87 -1.16 25.38
CA GLN A 131 13.84 0.25 25.77
C GLN A 131 13.14 1.12 24.72
N MET A 132 13.42 0.91 23.42
CA MET A 132 12.72 1.60 22.33
C MET A 132 11.20 1.38 22.41
N MET A 133 10.77 0.16 22.75
CA MET A 133 9.37 -0.22 22.94
C MET A 133 8.66 0.51 24.09
N LYS A 134 9.38 1.24 24.95
CA LYS A 134 8.79 2.12 25.98
C LYS A 134 8.54 3.54 25.45
N VAL A 135 9.06 3.89 24.27
CA VAL A 135 8.94 5.22 23.68
C VAL A 135 7.66 5.31 22.81
N PRO A 136 6.77 6.28 23.05
CA PRO A 136 5.53 6.46 22.28
C PRO A 136 5.76 6.59 20.77
N LEU A 137 6.72 7.40 20.34
CA LEU A 137 7.04 7.59 18.93
C LEU A 137 7.47 6.29 18.24
N PHE A 138 8.31 5.49 18.91
CA PHE A 138 8.75 4.21 18.37
C PHE A 138 7.57 3.25 18.15
N ARG A 139 6.60 3.24 19.07
CA ARG A 139 5.38 2.44 18.93
C ARG A 139 4.57 2.82 17.69
N VAL A 140 4.41 4.12 17.45
CA VAL A 140 3.69 4.64 16.27
C VAL A 140 4.37 4.17 14.98
N VAL A 141 5.69 4.31 14.91
CA VAL A 141 6.48 3.89 13.73
C VAL A 141 6.44 2.38 13.54
N LEU A 142 6.56 1.61 14.63
CA LEU A 142 6.49 0.16 14.58
C LEU A 142 5.11 -0.35 14.13
N VAL A 143 4.03 0.29 14.59
CA VAL A 143 2.66 0.04 14.10
C VAL A 143 2.58 0.31 12.60
N ALA A 144 3.11 1.44 12.12
CA ALA A 144 3.14 1.75 10.69
C ALA A 144 3.84 0.65 9.87
N ALA A 145 5.03 0.24 10.32
CA ALA A 145 5.85 -0.74 9.64
C ALA A 145 5.20 -2.13 9.61
N LEU A 146 4.71 -2.62 10.75
CA LEU A 146 4.08 -3.94 10.83
C LEU A 146 2.73 -3.98 10.12
N ALA A 147 1.92 -2.93 10.19
CA ALA A 147 0.68 -2.84 9.42
C ALA A 147 0.95 -2.91 7.91
N ASN A 148 1.99 -2.20 7.42
CA ASN A 148 2.40 -2.29 6.01
C ASN A 148 2.88 -3.70 5.64
N LEU A 149 3.64 -4.35 6.53
CA LEU A 149 4.05 -5.74 6.33
C LEU A 149 2.84 -6.66 6.21
N GLY A 150 1.84 -6.51 7.09
CA GLY A 150 0.60 -7.28 7.03
C GLY A 150 -0.17 -7.08 5.73
N SER A 151 -0.27 -5.84 5.23
CA SER A 151 -0.90 -5.55 3.94
C SER A 151 -0.13 -6.18 2.77
N THR A 152 1.20 -6.09 2.75
CA THR A 152 2.04 -6.69 1.70
C THR A 152 1.92 -8.21 1.69
N LEU A 153 1.94 -8.84 2.88
CA LEU A 153 1.67 -10.27 3.01
C LEU A 153 0.28 -10.61 2.51
N GLY A 154 -0.71 -9.73 2.71
CA GLY A 154 -2.04 -9.87 2.14
C GLY A 154 -2.04 -10.05 0.63
N THR A 155 -1.31 -9.18 -0.09
CA THR A 155 -1.18 -9.29 -1.55
C THR A 155 -0.55 -10.62 -1.95
N ILE A 156 0.55 -11.00 -1.30
CA ILE A 156 1.28 -12.24 -1.62
C ILE A 156 0.42 -13.46 -1.39
N LEU A 157 -0.20 -13.58 -0.20
CA LEU A 157 -1.03 -14.71 0.18
C LEU A 157 -2.31 -14.79 -0.65
N TYR A 158 -2.87 -13.65 -1.05
CA TYR A 158 -4.02 -13.61 -1.93
C TYR A 158 -3.70 -14.26 -3.29
N PHE A 159 -2.66 -13.80 -3.98
CA PHE A 159 -2.31 -14.36 -5.29
C PHE A 159 -1.73 -15.77 -5.23
N MET A 160 -1.02 -16.11 -4.15
CA MET A 160 -0.39 -17.42 -4.01
C MET A 160 -1.39 -18.52 -3.59
N PHE A 161 -2.38 -18.20 -2.75
CA PHE A 161 -3.27 -19.21 -2.17
C PHE A 161 -4.75 -18.99 -2.47
N ILE A 162 -5.26 -17.76 -2.36
CA ILE A 162 -6.70 -17.51 -2.58
C ILE A 162 -7.05 -17.59 -4.06
N PHE A 163 -6.21 -17.03 -4.93
CA PHE A 163 -6.46 -17.00 -6.36
C PHE A 163 -6.60 -18.41 -6.95
N PRO A 164 -5.71 -19.38 -6.63
CA PRO A 164 -5.90 -20.77 -7.02
C PRO A 164 -7.05 -21.47 -6.29
N LEU A 165 -7.28 -21.16 -5.00
CA LEU A 165 -8.35 -21.75 -4.20
C LEU A 165 -9.74 -21.45 -4.77
N LEU A 166 -9.92 -20.26 -5.32
CA LEU A 166 -11.15 -19.83 -6.00
C LEU A 166 -11.31 -20.43 -7.41
N GLY A 167 -10.36 -21.26 -7.86
CA GLY A 167 -10.37 -21.83 -9.20
C GLY A 167 -10.14 -20.80 -10.31
N ILE A 168 -9.58 -19.62 -9.98
CA ILE A 168 -9.32 -18.58 -10.96
C ILE A 168 -8.02 -18.94 -11.70
N ASP A 169 -8.16 -19.45 -12.93
CA ASP A 169 -7.03 -19.71 -13.81
C ASP A 169 -6.56 -18.39 -14.47
N PRO A 170 -5.30 -17.95 -14.25
CA PRO A 170 -4.78 -16.71 -14.83
C PRO A 170 -4.79 -16.71 -16.37
N GLY A 171 -4.56 -17.86 -17.00
CA GLY A 171 -4.57 -18.00 -18.46
C GLY A 171 -5.97 -17.83 -19.02
N VAL A 172 -6.97 -18.45 -18.41
CA VAL A 172 -8.39 -18.27 -18.77
C VAL A 172 -8.81 -16.82 -18.55
N LEU A 173 -8.47 -16.25 -17.40
CA LEU A 173 -8.81 -14.88 -17.06
C LEU A 173 -8.27 -13.88 -18.09
N ILE A 174 -7.02 -14.05 -18.51
CA ILE A 174 -6.41 -13.19 -19.52
C ILE A 174 -7.06 -13.48 -20.88
N THR A 175 -7.08 -14.72 -21.34
CA THR A 175 -7.54 -15.02 -22.71
C THR A 175 -9.03 -14.77 -22.92
N GLN A 176 -9.89 -15.36 -22.08
CA GLN A 176 -11.35 -15.20 -22.17
C GLN A 176 -11.82 -13.84 -21.67
N GLY A 177 -11.23 -13.31 -20.60
CA GLY A 177 -11.53 -11.95 -20.13
C GLY A 177 -11.26 -10.90 -21.21
N LEU A 178 -10.06 -10.92 -21.83
CA LEU A 178 -9.76 -9.99 -22.93
C LEU A 178 -10.67 -10.22 -24.15
N SER A 179 -10.90 -11.48 -24.54
CA SER A 179 -11.77 -11.80 -25.70
C SER A 179 -13.19 -11.27 -25.51
N ASN A 180 -13.76 -11.47 -24.33
CA ASN A 180 -15.13 -11.03 -24.02
C ASN A 180 -15.22 -9.50 -23.90
N MET A 181 -14.21 -8.86 -23.30
CA MET A 181 -14.10 -7.40 -23.27
C MET A 181 -13.98 -6.81 -24.68
N TRP A 182 -13.18 -7.42 -25.56
CA TRP A 182 -13.03 -6.99 -26.95
C TRP A 182 -14.33 -7.14 -27.74
N THR A 183 -15.03 -8.26 -27.55
CA THR A 183 -16.35 -8.49 -28.16
C THR A 183 -17.38 -7.47 -27.69
N ALA A 184 -17.40 -7.16 -26.38
CA ALA A 184 -18.28 -6.13 -25.83
C ALA A 184 -17.95 -4.74 -26.39
N ALA A 185 -16.67 -4.39 -26.48
CA ALA A 185 -16.23 -3.12 -27.03
C ALA A 185 -16.61 -2.97 -28.52
N THR A 186 -16.36 -4.00 -29.33
CA THR A 186 -16.69 -3.97 -30.77
C THR A 186 -18.20 -4.03 -31.03
N GLY A 187 -18.97 -4.71 -30.18
CA GLY A 187 -20.44 -4.71 -30.21
C GLY A 187 -21.09 -3.34 -30.01
N LEU A 188 -20.43 -2.44 -29.28
CA LEU A 188 -20.88 -1.05 -29.12
C LEU A 188 -20.70 -0.20 -30.38
N PHE A 189 -19.75 -0.57 -31.26
CA PHE A 189 -19.48 0.16 -32.50
C PHE A 189 -20.17 -0.45 -33.73
N SER A 190 -20.71 -1.67 -33.62
CA SER A 190 -21.46 -2.33 -34.70
C SER A 190 -22.98 -2.13 -34.60
N SER A 191 -23.46 -1.44 -33.56
CA SER A 191 -24.88 -1.13 -33.31
C SER A 191 -25.27 0.31 -33.69
N THR A 192 -24.39 1.04 -34.39
CA THR A 192 -24.63 2.31 -35.10
C THR A 192 -24.43 2.14 -36.58
#